data_AF-A0A925RMJ8-F1
#
_entry.id   AF-A0A925RMJ8-F1
#
_cell.length_a   1.000
_cell.length_b   1.000
_cell.length_c   1.000
_cell.angle_alpha   90.00
_cell.angle_beta   90.00
_cell.angle_gamma   90.00
#
_symmetry.space_group_name_H-M   'P 1'
#
loop_
_entity.id
_entity.type
_entity.pdbx_description
1 polymer ?
#
loop_
_entity_poly.entity_id
_entity_poly.type
_entity_poly.pdbx_seq_one_letter_code
_entity_poly.pdbx_strand_id
1 'polypeptide(L)'
;CGALERTFSGLAGFGDLLAAVAGDDRPEVLFGRALAERLPLAEAATRAGAFVEGASIAAQVTAYAERHRIEAPISSAMAALLSGKVSSEVVMAQLMARPPRGE
;
A
#
# COMPACT_ATOMS: atom_id res chain seq x y z
N CYS A 1 -19.16 2.11 -3.20
CA CYS A 1 -19.32 0.65 -3.06
C CYS A 1 -20.14 0.36 -1.80
N GLY A 2 -21.29 -0.32 -1.91
CA GLY A 2 -22.16 -0.66 -0.77
C GLY A 2 -21.74 -1.96 -0.09
N ALA A 3 -20.51 -2.01 0.43
CA ALA A 3 -20.01 -3.18 1.15
C ALA A 3 -20.63 -3.28 2.56
N LEU A 4 -20.73 -4.51 3.08
CA LEU A 4 -21.17 -4.75 4.44
C LEU A 4 -19.98 -4.60 5.39
N GLU A 5 -20.14 -3.85 6.47
CA GLU A 5 -19.10 -3.63 7.48
C GLU A 5 -18.52 -4.96 8.01
N ARG A 6 -19.37 -5.95 8.27
CA ARG A 6 -18.95 -7.29 8.73
C ARG A 6 -18.02 -8.01 7.76
N THR A 7 -18.06 -7.68 6.47
CA THR A 7 -17.15 -8.28 5.48
C THR A 7 -15.76 -7.68 5.63
N PHE A 8 -15.67 -6.38 5.94
CA PHE A 8 -14.40 -5.69 6.17
C PHE A 8 -13.71 -6.22 7.42
N SER A 9 -14.45 -6.37 8.53
CA SER A 9 -13.91 -6.93 9.78
C SER A 9 -13.79 -8.47 9.76
N GLY A 10 -14.23 -9.12 8.68
CA GLY A 10 -14.23 -10.57 8.52
C GLY A 10 -12.97 -11.12 7.84
N LEU A 11 -13.02 -12.39 7.46
CA LEU A 11 -11.90 -13.11 6.83
C LEU A 11 -11.43 -12.45 5.52
N ALA A 12 -12.35 -11.92 4.72
CA ALA A 12 -12.03 -11.33 3.42
C ALA A 12 -11.40 -9.93 3.49
N GLY A 13 -11.48 -9.25 4.65
CA GLY A 13 -10.88 -7.94 4.85
C GLY A 13 -9.73 -8.02 5.85
N PHE A 14 -10.05 -7.83 7.13
CA PHE A 14 -9.07 -7.81 8.20
C PHE A 14 -8.33 -9.14 8.36
N GLY A 15 -9.01 -10.27 8.16
CA GLY A 15 -8.37 -11.59 8.23
C GLY A 15 -7.30 -11.78 7.16
N ASP A 16 -7.62 -11.48 5.90
CA ASP A 16 -6.68 -11.57 4.78
C ASP A 16 -5.52 -10.57 4.93
N LEU A 17 -5.82 -9.34 5.40
CA LEU A 17 -4.79 -8.35 5.72
C LEU A 17 -3.81 -8.88 6.77
N LEU A 18 -4.31 -9.44 7.87
CA LEU A 18 -3.46 -10.02 8.91
C LEU A 18 -2.64 -11.19 8.38
N ALA A 19 -3.25 -12.09 7.60
CA ALA A 19 -2.54 -13.21 7.00
C ALA A 19 -1.43 -12.75 6.05
N ALA A 20 -1.65 -11.68 5.29
CA ALA A 20 -0.65 -11.10 4.40
C ALA A 20 0.52 -10.46 5.15
N VAL A 21 0.27 -9.76 6.27
CA VAL A 21 1.35 -9.10 7.04
C VAL A 21 2.04 -10.00 8.06
N ALA A 22 1.43 -11.12 8.45
CA ALA A 22 2.00 -12.06 9.40
C ALA A 22 3.08 -12.98 8.78
N GLY A 23 3.09 -13.13 7.45
CA GLY A 23 4.06 -13.96 6.74
C GLY A 23 5.30 -13.18 6.34
N ASP A 24 6.47 -13.56 6.86
CA ASP A 24 7.74 -12.89 6.54
C ASP A 24 8.21 -13.11 5.09
N ASP A 25 7.81 -14.23 4.47
CA ASP A 25 8.22 -14.61 3.12
C ASP A 25 7.26 -14.12 2.02
N ARG A 26 6.25 -13.32 2.37
CA ARG A 26 5.31 -12.76 1.41
C ARG A 26 6.01 -11.72 0.52
N PRO A 27 5.83 -11.73 -0.82
CA PRO A 27 6.45 -10.75 -1.72
C PRO A 27 6.21 -9.30 -1.31
N GLU A 28 5.02 -8.98 -0.80
CA GLU A 28 4.65 -7.65 -0.31
C GLU A 28 5.51 -7.21 0.87
N VAL A 29 5.73 -8.12 1.82
CA VAL A 29 6.51 -7.87 3.05
C VAL A 29 8.00 -7.77 2.71
N LEU A 30 8.51 -8.67 1.86
CA LEU A 30 9.90 -8.62 1.37
C LEU A 30 10.19 -7.34 0.59
N PHE A 31 9.25 -6.90 -0.25
CA PHE A 31 9.35 -5.63 -0.98
C PHE A 31 9.39 -4.43 -0.02
N GLY A 32 8.48 -4.37 0.95
CA GLY A 32 8.48 -3.32 1.97
C GLY A 32 9.78 -3.28 2.79
N ARG A 33 10.31 -4.45 3.17
CA ARG A 33 11.60 -4.57 3.87
C ARG A 33 12.76 -4.07 3.00
N ALA A 34 12.79 -4.46 1.72
CA ALA A 34 13.81 -3.99 0.77
C ALA A 34 13.78 -2.46 0.58
N LEU A 35 12.58 -1.86 0.53
CA LEU A 35 12.42 -0.40 0.51
C LEU A 35 12.95 0.24 1.80
N ALA A 36 12.69 -0.36 2.97
CA ALA A 36 13.21 0.13 4.25
C ALA A 36 14.75 0.04 4.35
N GLU A 37 15.37 -0.92 3.65
CA GLU A 37 16.82 -1.03 3.47
C GLU A 37 17.39 0.01 2.49
N ARG A 38 16.56 0.92 1.95
CA ARG A 38 16.91 1.95 0.96
C ARG A 38 17.39 1.40 -0.38
N LEU A 39 16.96 0.19 -0.73
CA LEU A 39 17.21 -0.33 -2.07
C LEU A 39 16.43 0.47 -3.12
N PRO A 40 17.00 0.70 -4.32
CA PRO A 40 16.27 1.26 -5.44
C PRO A 40 15.01 0.45 -5.75
N LEU A 41 13.94 1.13 -6.17
CA LEU A 41 12.63 0.51 -6.42
C LEU A 41 12.70 -0.75 -7.32
N ALA A 42 13.51 -0.67 -8.39
CA ALA A 42 13.69 -1.78 -9.33
C ALA A 42 14.41 -2.99 -8.69
N GLU A 43 15.37 -2.73 -7.81
CA GLU A 43 16.11 -3.78 -7.10
C GLU A 43 15.24 -4.42 -6.01
N ALA A 44 14.49 -3.60 -5.25
CA ALA A 44 13.51 -4.07 -4.29
C ALA A 44 12.44 -4.97 -4.95
N ALA A 45 11.92 -4.57 -6.12
CA ALA A 45 10.93 -5.35 -6.87
C ALA A 45 11.51 -6.67 -7.41
N THR A 46 12.78 -6.66 -7.82
CA THR A 46 13.48 -7.88 -8.28
C THR A 46 13.69 -8.85 -7.12
N ARG A 47 14.14 -8.35 -5.96
CA ARG A 47 14.35 -9.16 -4.75
C ARG A 47 13.06 -9.77 -4.21
N ALA A 48 11.93 -9.08 -4.38
CA ALA A 48 10.61 -9.56 -3.98
C ALA A 48 9.98 -10.58 -4.97
N GLY A 49 10.58 -10.83 -6.13
CA GLY A 49 10.12 -11.88 -7.05
C GLY A 49 8.99 -11.48 -8.01
N ALA A 50 9.03 -10.25 -8.54
CA ALA A 50 8.10 -9.67 -9.53
C ALA A 50 6.80 -9.10 -8.94
N PHE A 51 6.91 -7.90 -8.38
CA PHE A 51 5.78 -7.11 -7.86
C PHE A 51 5.23 -6.13 -8.92
N VAL A 52 4.50 -6.65 -9.91
CA VAL A 52 3.85 -5.80 -10.95
C VAL A 52 2.37 -5.54 -10.63
N GLU A 53 1.71 -6.44 -9.91
CA GLU A 53 0.26 -6.33 -9.68
C GLU A 53 -0.10 -5.25 -8.66
N GLY A 54 0.61 -5.18 -7.52
CA GLY A 54 0.30 -4.20 -6.47
C GLY A 54 0.48 -2.74 -6.89
N ALA A 55 1.41 -2.44 -7.80
CA ALA A 55 1.57 -1.11 -8.38
C ALA A 55 0.37 -0.71 -9.25
N SER A 56 -0.10 -1.65 -10.08
CA SER A 56 -1.31 -1.46 -10.89
C SER A 56 -2.55 -1.29 -10.00
N ILE A 57 -2.70 -2.13 -8.98
CA ILE A 57 -3.81 -2.05 -8.02
C ILE A 57 -3.80 -0.70 -7.29
N ALA A 58 -2.65 -0.26 -6.76
CA ALA A 58 -2.53 1.02 -6.06
C ALA A 58 -2.95 2.20 -6.95
N ALA A 59 -2.55 2.19 -8.22
CA ALA A 59 -2.95 3.21 -9.20
C ALA A 59 -4.46 3.17 -9.49
N GLN A 60 -5.04 1.98 -9.66
CA GLN A 60 -6.47 1.81 -9.91
C GLN A 60 -7.32 2.24 -8.72
N VAL A 61 -6.94 1.84 -7.50
CA VAL A 61 -7.61 2.24 -6.26
C VAL A 61 -7.54 3.75 -6.07
N THR A 62 -6.38 4.36 -6.34
CA THR A 62 -6.21 5.82 -6.29
C THR A 62 -7.13 6.53 -7.27
N ALA A 63 -7.15 6.10 -8.54
CA ALA A 63 -8.02 6.69 -9.55
C ALA A 63 -9.51 6.53 -9.22
N TYR A 64 -9.91 5.38 -8.66
CA TYR A 64 -11.27 5.17 -8.17
C TYR A 64 -11.59 6.13 -7.02
N ALA A 65 -10.70 6.23 -6.02
CA ALA A 65 -10.88 7.09 -4.86
C ALA A 65 -11.03 8.57 -5.27
N GLU A 66 -10.19 9.06 -6.18
CA GLU A 66 -10.26 10.42 -6.74
C GLU A 66 -11.60 10.70 -7.42
N ARG A 67 -12.06 9.80 -8.30
CA ARG A 67 -13.34 9.94 -9.02
C ARG A 67 -14.53 10.02 -8.07
N HIS A 68 -14.47 9.30 -6.95
CA HIS A 68 -15.53 9.24 -5.96
C HIS A 68 -15.33 10.19 -4.76
N ARG A 69 -14.27 11.02 -4.77
CA ARG A 69 -13.90 11.93 -3.67
C ARG A 69 -13.74 11.20 -2.33
N ILE A 70 -13.20 9.98 -2.37
CA ILE A 70 -12.86 9.18 -1.19
C ILE A 70 -11.38 9.42 -0.88
N GLU A 71 -11.04 9.62 0.38
CA GLU A 71 -9.64 9.69 0.78
C GLU A 71 -9.04 8.29 0.91
N ALA A 72 -7.98 8.01 0.16
CA ALA A 72 -7.24 6.74 0.20
C ALA A 72 -5.73 7.00 0.33
N PRO A 73 -5.27 7.55 1.46
CA PRO A 73 -3.96 8.19 1.57
C PRO A 73 -2.81 7.19 1.45
N ILE A 74 -2.99 5.97 1.97
CA ILE A 74 -2.02 4.89 1.82
C ILE A 74 -1.91 4.48 0.35
N SER A 75 -3.04 4.23 -0.33
CA SER A 75 -3.04 3.84 -1.74
C SER A 75 -2.45 4.92 -2.65
N SER A 76 -2.78 6.19 -2.41
CA SER A 76 -2.24 7.33 -3.17
C SER A 76 -0.73 7.47 -2.96
N ALA A 77 -0.25 7.33 -1.73
CA ALA A 77 1.17 7.42 -1.44
C ALA A 77 1.95 6.24 -2.06
N MET A 78 1.40 5.02 -2.01
CA MET A 78 2.00 3.87 -2.67
C MET A 78 2.02 4.03 -4.19
N ALA A 79 0.95 4.55 -4.81
CA ALA A 79 0.95 4.84 -6.25
C ALA A 79 2.02 5.88 -6.63
N ALA A 80 2.21 6.92 -5.82
CA ALA A 80 3.25 7.92 -6.03
C ALA A 80 4.67 7.34 -5.90
N LEU A 81 4.90 6.50 -4.88
CA LEU A 81 6.17 5.79 -4.67
C LEU A 81 6.50 4.86 -5.83
N LEU A 82 5.54 4.00 -6.19
CA LEU A 82 5.72 2.96 -7.21
C LEU A 82 5.83 3.53 -8.63
N SER A 83 5.32 4.74 -8.86
CA SER A 83 5.55 5.50 -10.11
C SER A 83 6.88 6.25 -10.14
N GLY A 84 7.68 6.20 -9.07
CA GLY A 84 8.96 6.90 -8.95
C GLY A 84 8.84 8.42 -8.76
N LYS A 85 7.64 8.94 -8.50
CA LYS A 85 7.42 10.39 -8.31
C LYS A 85 7.93 10.90 -6.97
N VAL A 86 7.98 10.02 -5.96
CA VAL A 86 8.29 10.36 -4.56
C VAL A 86 9.14 9.25 -3.96
N SER A 87 10.11 9.60 -3.12
CA SER A 87 10.94 8.61 -2.41
C SER A 87 10.21 7.99 -1.22
N SER A 88 10.69 6.84 -0.75
CA SER A 88 10.08 6.12 0.38
C SER A 88 10.08 6.97 1.67
N GLU A 89 11.11 7.79 1.88
CA GLU A 89 11.28 8.67 3.03
C GLU A 89 10.23 9.78 3.03
N VAL A 90 9.99 10.38 1.87
CA VAL A 90 8.99 11.45 1.73
C VAL A 90 7.59 10.89 1.93
N VAL A 91 7.29 9.70 1.37
CA VAL A 91 6.01 9.02 1.61
C VAL A 91 5.81 8.72 3.10
N MET A 92 6.82 8.20 3.78
CA MET A 92 6.74 7.91 5.21
C MET A 92 6.49 9.19 6.01
N ALA A 93 7.24 10.26 5.75
CA ALA A 93 7.05 11.54 6.43
C ALA A 93 5.64 12.11 6.22
N GLN A 94 5.10 12.02 5.01
CA GLN A 94 3.73 12.48 4.70
C GLN A 94 2.65 11.67 5.43
N LEU A 95 2.79 10.34 5.45
CA LEU A 95 1.83 9.46 6.11
C LEU A 95 1.84 9.66 7.63
N MET A 96 3.03 9.84 8.22
CA MET A 96 3.20 10.06 9.67
C MET A 96 2.81 11.47 10.13
N ALA A 97 2.91 12.47 9.25
CA ALA A 97 2.51 13.84 9.54
C ALA A 97 1.00 14.10 9.43
N ARG A 98 0.20 13.09 9.03
CA ARG A 98 -1.26 13.26 8.94
C ARG A 98 -1.85 13.54 10.33
N PRO A 99 -2.70 14.58 10.48
CA PRO A 99 -3.36 14.83 11.74
C PRO A 99 -4.23 13.61 12.10
N PRO A 100 -4.30 13.22 13.39
CA PRO A 100 -5.24 12.20 13.82
C PRO A 100 -6.64 12.68 13.44
N ARG A 101 -7.36 11.86 12.69
CA ARG A 101 -8.79 12.07 12.52
C ARG A 101 -9.47 11.55 13.77
N GLY A 102 -10.12 12.45 14.49
CA GLY A 102 -11.14 12.04 15.45
C GLY A 102 -12.21 11.28 14.68
N GLU A 103 -12.47 10.06 15.13
CA GLU A 103 -13.69 9.33 14.80
C GLU A 103 -14.88 9.91 15.57
#